data_AF-A0A2A4IUF4-F1
#
_entry.id   AF-A0A2A4IUF4-F1
#
_cell.length_a   1.000
_cell.length_b   1.000
_cell.length_c   1.000
_cell.angle_alpha   90.00
_cell.angle_beta   90.00
_cell.angle_gamma   90.00
#
_symmetry.space_group_name_H-M   'P 1'
#
loop_
_entity.id
_entity.type
_entity.pdbx_description
1 polymer ?
#
loop_
_entity_poly.entity_id
_entity_poly.type
_entity_poly.pdbx_seq_one_letter_code
_entity_poly.pdbx_strand_id
1 'polypeptide(L)'
;MSPKKRKLTHTMYLAQQKLKQNNQMKTKMFTLESLLKRLENKHFLNDEQVNLLIGTKVTVKELYSRKESNTDQDSTAEYSPEFRKFAMTLHYYSSKGYNYLREVFNLSLPHPDIVEKWYNSINGKAGFTTESFNALKLIADKSKHPLYCCLIIGEMRIKKNIEWVGENTYGHLEFGAGLDNCEAPEASEALVFLVSGINANWKVPVGYFLVDQTTGE
;
A
#
# COMPACT_ATOMS: atom_id res chain seq x y z
N MET A 1 29.92 -34.43 -34.40
CA MET A 1 28.76 -33.78 -33.74
C MET A 1 28.55 -32.39 -34.32
N SER A 2 27.32 -32.02 -34.69
CA SER A 2 26.98 -30.68 -35.23
C SER A 2 27.32 -29.56 -34.23
N PRO A 3 27.81 -28.39 -34.69
CA PRO A 3 28.12 -27.23 -33.84
C PRO A 3 26.95 -26.81 -32.94
N LYS A 4 25.71 -26.95 -33.42
CA LYS A 4 24.48 -26.68 -32.65
C LYS A 4 24.31 -27.64 -31.48
N LYS A 5 24.61 -28.94 -31.66
CA LYS A 5 24.53 -29.94 -30.59
C LYS A 5 25.57 -29.70 -29.49
N ARG A 6 26.79 -29.27 -29.83
CA ARG A 6 27.84 -28.92 -28.85
C ARG A 6 27.49 -27.71 -27.99
N LYS A 7 26.92 -26.65 -28.60
CA LYS A 7 26.45 -25.47 -27.87
C LYS A 7 25.34 -25.83 -26.87
N LEU A 8 24.40 -26.69 -27.27
CA LEU A 8 23.29 -27.14 -26.44
C LEU A 8 23.76 -27.96 -25.22
N THR A 9 24.70 -28.88 -25.42
CA THR A 9 25.26 -29.68 -24.31
C THR A 9 26.04 -28.82 -23.31
N HIS A 10 26.77 -27.80 -23.79
CA HIS A 10 27.48 -26.88 -22.92
C HIS A 10 26.53 -25.99 -22.10
N THR A 11 25.43 -25.52 -22.71
CA THR A 11 24.42 -24.73 -21.98
C THR A 11 23.67 -25.57 -20.94
N MET A 12 23.31 -26.82 -21.25
CA MET A 12 22.72 -27.74 -20.27
C MET A 12 23.65 -27.99 -19.08
N TYR A 13 24.94 -28.18 -19.34
CA TYR A 13 25.94 -28.36 -18.28
C TYR A 13 26.03 -27.15 -17.34
N LEU A 14 26.10 -25.94 -17.90
CA LEU A 14 26.11 -24.69 -17.11
C LEU A 14 24.81 -24.50 -16.30
N ALA A 15 23.65 -24.85 -16.88
CA ALA A 15 22.37 -24.78 -16.20
C ALA A 15 22.31 -25.75 -15.00
N GLN A 16 22.82 -26.97 -15.15
CA GLN A 16 22.92 -27.94 -14.05
C GLN A 16 23.88 -27.47 -12.95
N GLN A 17 24.99 -26.82 -13.31
CA GLN A 17 25.93 -26.26 -12.35
C GLN A 17 25.31 -25.10 -11.54
N LYS A 18 24.57 -24.20 -12.20
CA LYS A 18 23.79 -23.14 -11.54
C LYS A 18 22.71 -23.71 -10.63
N LEU A 19 21.99 -24.75 -11.04
CA LEU A 19 20.99 -25.44 -10.22
C LEU A 19 21.60 -26.06 -8.95
N LYS A 20 22.76 -26.70 -9.07
CA LYS A 20 23.51 -27.23 -7.92
C LYS A 20 23.93 -26.11 -6.96
N GLN A 21 24.46 -25.00 -7.47
CA GLN A 21 24.79 -23.83 -6.66
C GLN A 21 23.55 -23.25 -5.98
N ASN A 22 22.41 -23.15 -6.69
CA ASN A 22 21.16 -22.65 -6.13
C ASN A 22 20.61 -23.56 -5.02
N ASN A 23 20.71 -24.87 -5.20
CA ASN A 23 20.30 -25.85 -4.18
C ASN A 23 21.25 -25.84 -2.98
N GLN A 24 22.55 -25.64 -3.20
CA GLN A 24 23.53 -25.44 -2.12
C GLN A 24 23.32 -24.10 -1.40
N MET A 25 22.93 -23.04 -2.11
CA MET A 25 22.55 -21.77 -1.50
C MET A 25 21.26 -21.91 -0.70
N LYS A 26 20.27 -22.68 -1.19
CA LYS A 26 19.06 -23.02 -0.43
C LYS A 26 19.33 -23.86 0.82
N THR A 27 20.32 -24.76 0.81
CA THR A 27 20.72 -25.51 2.02
C THR A 27 21.62 -24.71 2.96
N LYS A 28 22.40 -23.75 2.44
CA LYS A 28 23.20 -22.81 3.25
C LYS A 28 22.38 -21.66 3.84
N MET A 29 21.29 -21.27 3.16
CA MET A 29 20.20 -20.49 3.74
C MET A 29 19.48 -21.40 4.72
N PHE A 30 20.08 -21.61 5.90
CA PHE A 30 19.33 -22.14 7.03
C PHE A 30 18.09 -21.26 7.17
N THR A 31 16.90 -21.86 7.03
CA THR A 31 15.65 -21.15 7.33
C THR A 31 15.79 -20.57 8.73
N LEU A 32 15.28 -19.35 8.95
CA LEU A 32 15.34 -18.67 10.24
C LEU A 32 14.92 -19.61 11.38
N GLU A 33 13.92 -20.45 11.15
CA GLU A 33 13.46 -21.51 12.04
C GLU A 33 14.54 -22.54 12.40
N SER A 34 15.32 -23.01 11.42
CA SER A 34 16.42 -23.95 11.65
C SER A 34 17.62 -23.30 12.36
N LEU A 35 17.89 -22.00 12.15
CA LEU A 35 18.87 -21.25 12.91
C LEU A 35 18.42 -21.03 14.36
N LEU A 36 17.17 -20.62 14.56
CA LEU A 36 16.59 -20.39 15.87
C LEU A 36 16.58 -21.67 16.70
N LYS A 37 16.15 -22.79 16.11
CA LYS A 37 16.22 -24.12 16.74
C LYS A 37 17.65 -24.53 17.11
N ARG A 38 18.64 -24.12 16.31
CA ARG A 38 20.05 -24.39 16.61
C ARG A 38 20.62 -23.49 17.71
N LEU A 39 20.11 -22.27 17.85
CA LEU A 39 20.48 -21.32 18.92
C LEU A 39 19.80 -21.69 20.24
N GLU A 40 18.55 -22.15 20.19
CA GLU A 40 17.80 -22.78 21.28
C GLU A 40 18.55 -24.00 21.82
N ASN A 41 18.92 -24.94 20.95
CA ASN A 41 19.71 -26.13 21.31
C ASN A 41 21.10 -25.82 21.89
N LYS A 42 21.61 -24.60 21.69
CA LYS A 42 22.90 -24.14 22.23
C LYS A 42 22.74 -23.25 23.47
N HIS A 43 21.51 -23.13 24.01
CA HIS A 43 21.17 -22.28 25.17
C HIS A 43 21.51 -20.79 25.02
N PHE A 44 21.62 -20.29 23.79
CA PHE A 44 21.82 -18.85 23.55
C PHE A 44 20.51 -18.06 23.57
N LEU A 45 19.37 -18.74 23.44
CA LEU A 45 18.03 -18.15 23.47
C LEU A 45 17.11 -19.06 24.29
N ASN A 46 16.24 -18.45 25.11
CA ASN A 46 15.15 -19.18 25.77
C ASN A 46 13.96 -19.37 24.82
N ASP A 47 13.13 -20.37 25.10
CA ASP A 47 11.92 -20.70 24.34
C ASP A 47 11.01 -19.48 24.11
N GLU A 48 10.89 -18.58 25.08
CA GLU A 48 10.14 -17.31 24.93
C GLU A 48 10.74 -16.37 23.88
N GLN A 49 12.07 -16.26 23.81
CA GLN A 49 12.77 -15.39 22.86
C GLN A 49 12.70 -15.96 21.44
N VAL A 50 12.77 -17.28 21.31
CA VAL A 50 12.60 -17.98 20.04
C VAL A 50 11.17 -17.81 19.52
N ASN A 51 10.17 -18.01 20.37
CA ASN A 51 8.77 -17.80 20.03
C ASN A 51 8.47 -16.35 19.66
N LEU A 52 9.07 -15.38 20.35
CA LEU A 52 8.98 -13.97 20.00
C LEU A 52 9.53 -13.73 18.58
N LEU A 53 10.74 -14.21 18.25
CA LEU A 53 11.39 -14.00 16.95
C LEU A 53 10.67 -14.69 15.78
N ILE A 54 10.06 -15.85 16.02
CA ILE A 54 9.24 -16.57 15.04
C ILE A 54 7.92 -15.82 14.81
N GLY A 55 7.28 -15.36 15.89
CA GLY A 55 6.00 -14.62 15.85
C GLY A 55 6.12 -13.16 15.37
N THR A 56 7.33 -12.59 15.36
CA THR A 56 7.56 -11.21 14.94
C THR A 56 7.16 -11.01 13.48
N LYS A 57 6.16 -10.16 13.26
CA LYS A 57 5.66 -9.77 11.94
C LYS A 57 6.79 -9.19 11.08
N VAL A 58 6.72 -9.42 9.77
CA VAL A 58 7.69 -8.92 8.77
C VAL A 58 7.93 -7.41 8.94
N THR A 59 6.88 -6.64 9.24
CA THR A 59 6.95 -5.20 9.49
C THR A 59 7.88 -4.82 10.63
N VAL A 60 7.90 -5.61 11.70
CA VAL A 60 8.72 -5.36 12.88
C VAL A 60 10.18 -5.76 12.60
N LYS A 61 10.40 -6.86 11.86
CA LYS A 61 11.75 -7.25 11.41
C LYS A 61 12.40 -6.17 10.56
N GLU A 62 11.65 -5.60 9.62
CA GLU A 62 12.12 -4.53 8.73
C GLU A 62 12.38 -3.22 9.47
N LEU A 63 11.58 -2.92 10.51
CA LEU A 63 11.79 -1.78 11.39
C LEU A 63 13.11 -1.90 12.16
N TYR A 64 13.40 -3.07 12.72
CA TYR A 64 14.66 -3.30 13.44
C TYR A 64 15.87 -3.32 12.51
N SER A 65 15.79 -3.94 11.33
CA SER A 65 16.90 -3.93 10.38
C SER A 65 17.25 -2.51 9.91
N ARG A 66 16.25 -1.63 9.76
CA ARG A 66 16.49 -0.23 9.42
C ARG A 66 17.06 0.60 10.58
N LYS A 67 16.67 0.26 11.82
CA LYS A 67 17.27 0.85 13.02
C LYS A 67 18.77 0.60 13.09
N GLU A 68 19.20 -0.61 12.72
CA GLU A 68 20.61 -1.01 12.71
C GLU A 68 21.39 -0.42 11.52
N SER A 69 20.75 -0.20 10.37
CA SER A 69 21.41 0.39 9.18
C SER A 69 21.48 1.92 9.21
N ASN A 70 20.61 2.60 9.96
CA ASN A 70 20.58 4.06 10.02
C ASN A 70 21.83 4.69 10.69
N THR A 71 22.73 3.89 11.26
CA THR A 71 24.01 4.37 11.83
C THR A 71 25.13 4.49 10.80
N ASP A 72 25.06 3.78 9.66
CA ASP A 72 26.08 3.81 8.61
C ASP A 72 25.43 3.72 7.22
N GLN A 73 25.31 4.88 6.57
CA GLN A 73 25.04 5.10 5.14
C GLN A 73 23.66 4.67 4.58
N ASP A 74 23.00 5.67 3.96
CA ASP A 74 21.83 5.62 3.09
C ASP A 74 21.25 4.24 2.79
N SER A 75 20.24 3.85 3.55
CA SER A 75 19.38 2.75 3.14
C SER A 75 18.47 3.20 1.99
N THR A 76 19.02 3.22 0.78
CA THR A 76 18.26 3.32 -0.50
C THR A 76 17.40 2.08 -0.75
N ALA A 77 17.31 1.17 0.24
CA ALA A 77 16.57 -0.07 0.16
C ALA A 77 15.07 0.20 0.05
N GLU A 78 14.46 -0.41 -0.95
CA GLU A 78 13.03 -0.28 -1.21
C GLU A 78 12.19 -0.80 -0.03
N TYR A 79 11.12 -0.07 0.30
CA TYR A 79 10.18 -0.48 1.36
C TYR A 79 9.29 -1.63 0.90
N SER A 80 9.17 -2.68 1.72
CA SER A 80 8.26 -3.80 1.43
C SER A 80 6.79 -3.33 1.38
N PRO A 81 5.93 -3.99 0.59
CA PRO A 81 4.50 -3.65 0.54
C PRO A 81 3.81 -3.69 1.91
N GLU A 82 4.16 -4.67 2.75
CA GLU A 82 3.61 -4.82 4.11
C GLU A 82 4.02 -3.67 5.01
N PHE A 83 5.28 -3.23 4.91
CA PHE A 83 5.80 -2.12 5.70
C PHE A 83 5.26 -0.77 5.22
N ARG A 84 5.10 -0.57 3.89
CA ARG A 84 4.39 0.59 3.34
C ARG A 84 2.97 0.65 3.88
N LYS A 85 2.23 -0.46 3.83
CA LYS A 85 0.87 -0.54 4.36
C LYS A 85 0.81 -0.20 5.85
N PHE A 86 1.74 -0.71 6.64
CA PHE A 86 1.85 -0.40 8.06
C PHE A 86 2.09 1.10 8.30
N ALA A 87 3.08 1.69 7.63
CA ALA A 87 3.43 3.10 7.78
C ALA A 87 2.27 4.03 7.35
N MET A 88 1.64 3.76 6.20
CA MET A 88 0.45 4.50 5.75
C MET A 88 -0.69 4.39 6.76
N THR A 89 -1.01 3.18 7.22
CA THR A 89 -2.10 2.96 8.19
C THR A 89 -1.84 3.71 9.50
N LEU A 90 -0.61 3.68 9.99
CA LEU A 90 -0.23 4.39 11.21
C LEU A 90 -0.32 5.91 11.04
N HIS A 91 0.17 6.44 9.92
CA HIS A 91 0.07 7.86 9.59
C HIS A 91 -1.39 8.31 9.44
N TYR A 92 -2.24 7.47 8.82
CA TYR A 92 -3.67 7.73 8.67
C TYR A 92 -4.40 7.85 10.02
N TYR A 93 -4.09 6.98 10.98
CA TYR A 93 -4.70 7.07 12.32
C TYR A 93 -4.22 8.30 13.10
N SER A 94 -2.94 8.65 13.01
CA SER A 94 -2.41 9.86 13.65
C SER A 94 -1.06 10.25 13.08
N SER A 95 -0.99 11.38 12.39
CA SER A 95 0.28 11.96 11.93
C SER A 95 1.20 12.33 13.10
N LYS A 96 0.64 12.87 14.20
CA LYS A 96 1.39 13.16 15.43
C LYS A 96 1.93 11.89 16.08
N GLY A 97 1.10 10.85 16.19
CA GLY A 97 1.51 9.56 16.72
C GLY A 97 2.59 8.89 15.86
N TYR A 98 2.47 9.02 14.53
CA TYR A 98 3.48 8.56 13.59
C TYR A 98 4.83 9.26 13.80
N ASN A 99 4.84 10.58 13.91
CA ASN A 99 6.08 11.35 14.14
C ASN A 99 6.73 11.00 15.48
N TYR A 100 5.94 10.88 16.54
CA TYR A 100 6.44 10.42 17.83
C TYR A 100 7.09 9.03 17.74
N LEU A 101 6.41 8.05 17.12
CA LEU A 101 6.98 6.71 16.96
C LEU A 101 8.22 6.72 16.07
N ARG A 102 8.26 7.59 15.05
CA ARG A 102 9.44 7.76 14.20
C ARG A 102 10.65 8.22 15.00
N GLU A 103 10.47 9.15 15.94
CA GLU A 103 11.53 9.58 16.87
C GLU A 103 11.94 8.46 17.83
N VAL A 104 10.97 7.78 18.46
CA VAL A 104 11.22 6.66 19.39
C VAL A 104 12.00 5.52 18.73
N PHE A 105 11.77 5.29 17.43
CA PHE A 105 12.44 4.26 16.66
C PHE A 105 13.65 4.78 15.85
N ASN A 106 14.34 5.83 16.31
CA ASN A 106 15.57 6.35 15.66
C ASN A 106 15.40 6.57 14.14
N LEU A 107 14.28 7.18 13.73
CA LEU A 107 13.97 7.51 12.34
C LEU A 107 13.90 6.29 11.40
N SER A 108 13.64 5.09 11.93
CA SER A 108 13.50 3.85 11.14
C SER A 108 12.20 3.81 10.32
N LEU A 109 11.23 4.67 10.66
CA LEU A 109 10.02 4.85 9.87
C LEU A 109 10.26 5.81 8.70
N PRO A 110 9.57 5.60 7.55
CA PRO A 110 9.67 6.47 6.40
C PRO A 110 9.43 7.93 6.76
N HIS A 111 10.07 8.86 6.07
CA HIS A 111 9.76 10.27 6.22
C HIS A 111 8.28 10.53 5.82
N PRO A 112 7.53 11.41 6.52
CA PRO A 112 6.15 11.74 6.17
C PRO A 112 5.94 12.04 4.68
N ASP A 113 6.84 12.82 4.05
CA ASP A 113 6.80 13.12 2.61
C ASP A 113 6.82 11.86 1.72
N ILE A 114 7.49 10.79 2.14
CA ILE A 114 7.51 9.52 1.40
C ILE A 114 6.12 8.85 1.52
N VAL A 115 5.52 8.91 2.70
CA VAL A 115 4.17 8.38 2.95
C VAL A 115 3.14 9.18 2.14
N GLU A 116 3.27 10.51 2.08
CA GLU A 116 2.45 11.39 1.25
C GLU A 116 2.57 11.07 -0.24
N LYS A 117 3.79 10.81 -0.73
CA LYS A 117 3.99 10.33 -2.11
C LYS A 117 3.28 9.01 -2.38
N TRP A 118 3.19 8.11 -1.39
CA TRP A 118 2.42 6.87 -1.55
C TRP A 118 0.92 7.13 -1.63
N TYR A 119 0.38 8.10 -0.89
CA TYR A 119 -1.02 8.52 -1.03
C TYR A 119 -1.31 9.12 -2.42
N ASN A 120 -0.39 9.92 -2.94
CA ASN A 120 -0.53 10.58 -4.26
C ASN A 120 -0.44 9.62 -5.45
N SER A 121 -0.24 8.32 -5.24
CA SER A 121 -0.25 7.33 -6.31
C SER A 121 -1.66 7.01 -6.82
N ILE A 122 -2.69 7.37 -6.06
CA ILE A 122 -4.09 7.11 -6.38
C ILE A 122 -4.74 8.39 -6.93
N ASN A 123 -5.54 8.26 -7.97
CA ASN A 123 -6.28 9.41 -8.51
C ASN A 123 -7.43 9.80 -7.58
N GLY A 124 -7.34 10.99 -6.98
CA GLY A 124 -8.36 11.55 -6.09
C GLY A 124 -9.26 12.62 -6.72
N LYS A 125 -9.22 12.80 -8.04
CA LYS A 125 -10.04 13.80 -8.76
C LYS A 125 -11.54 13.53 -8.62
N ALA A 126 -12.35 14.56 -8.84
CA ALA A 126 -13.79 14.41 -8.85
C ALA A 126 -14.24 13.47 -9.98
N GLY A 127 -15.30 12.73 -9.71
CA GLY A 127 -15.80 11.65 -10.55
C GLY A 127 -15.81 10.32 -9.82
N PHE A 128 -16.08 9.25 -10.58
CA PHE A 128 -15.99 7.90 -10.06
C PHE A 128 -14.55 7.38 -10.13
N THR A 129 -14.13 6.73 -9.06
CA THR A 129 -12.77 6.18 -8.94
C THR A 129 -12.73 4.71 -9.36
N THR A 130 -11.75 4.34 -10.19
CA THR A 130 -11.58 2.95 -10.65
C THR A 130 -11.21 2.01 -9.51
N GLU A 131 -10.51 2.54 -8.51
CA GLU A 131 -10.02 1.86 -7.33
C GLU A 131 -11.19 1.39 -6.45
N SER A 132 -12.23 2.20 -6.30
CA SER A 132 -13.45 1.81 -5.59
C SER A 132 -14.19 0.69 -6.32
N PHE A 133 -14.29 0.74 -7.66
CA PHE A 133 -14.88 -0.37 -8.42
C PHE A 133 -14.04 -1.65 -8.36
N ASN A 134 -12.71 -1.54 -8.36
CA ASN A 134 -11.82 -2.68 -8.16
C ASN A 134 -12.00 -3.31 -6.77
N ALA A 135 -12.17 -2.49 -5.73
CA ALA A 135 -12.49 -2.96 -4.38
C ALA A 135 -13.85 -3.68 -4.34
N LEU A 136 -14.88 -3.11 -4.96
CA LEU A 136 -16.20 -3.74 -5.08
C LEU A 136 -16.14 -5.07 -5.82
N LYS A 137 -15.38 -5.14 -6.92
CA LYS A 137 -15.15 -6.38 -7.68
C LYS A 137 -14.48 -7.44 -6.81
N LEU A 138 -13.46 -7.08 -6.04
CA LEU A 138 -12.78 -8.00 -5.14
C LEU A 138 -13.67 -8.49 -3.99
N ILE A 139 -14.60 -7.65 -3.51
CA ILE A 139 -15.62 -8.06 -2.54
C ILE A 139 -16.59 -9.06 -3.19
N ALA A 140 -17.02 -8.79 -4.42
CA ALA A 140 -17.91 -9.68 -5.18
C ALA A 140 -17.26 -11.04 -5.45
N ASP A 141 -16.02 -11.06 -5.92
CA ASP A 141 -15.26 -12.29 -6.22
C ASP A 141 -15.05 -13.16 -4.97
N LYS A 142 -14.93 -12.54 -3.79
CA LYS A 142 -14.78 -13.26 -2.51
C LYS A 142 -16.10 -13.73 -1.92
N SER A 143 -17.22 -13.19 -2.38
CA SER A 143 -18.54 -13.52 -1.85
C SER A 143 -19.04 -14.85 -2.42
N LYS A 144 -19.58 -15.71 -1.54
CA LYS A 144 -20.15 -17.00 -1.93
C LYS A 144 -21.63 -16.90 -2.32
N HIS A 145 -22.25 -15.77 -2.02
CA HIS A 145 -23.68 -15.52 -2.16
C HIS A 145 -23.88 -14.23 -2.96
N PRO A 146 -25.03 -14.06 -3.63
CA PRO A 146 -25.32 -12.81 -4.32
C PRO A 146 -25.24 -11.62 -3.36
N LEU A 147 -24.53 -10.58 -3.75
CA LEU A 147 -24.43 -9.34 -2.98
C LEU A 147 -25.60 -8.43 -3.33
N TYR A 148 -26.29 -7.96 -2.29
CA TYR A 148 -27.30 -6.93 -2.41
C TYR A 148 -26.71 -5.64 -1.86
N CYS A 149 -26.74 -4.58 -2.66
CA CYS A 149 -26.18 -3.29 -2.31
C CYS A 149 -27.22 -2.19 -2.47
N CYS A 150 -27.12 -1.15 -1.66
CA CYS A 150 -27.83 0.11 -1.88
C CYS A 150 -26.84 1.20 -2.29
N LEU A 151 -27.28 2.07 -3.19
CA LEU A 151 -26.57 3.30 -3.52
C LEU A 151 -27.13 4.41 -2.63
N ILE A 152 -26.23 5.04 -1.88
CA ILE A 152 -26.53 6.18 -1.02
C ILE A 152 -25.91 7.40 -1.70
N ILE A 153 -26.73 8.41 -1.89
CA ILE A 153 -26.32 9.70 -2.43
C ILE A 153 -26.45 10.71 -1.29
N GLY A 154 -25.39 11.45 -1.03
CA GLY A 154 -25.36 12.48 -0.01
C GLY A 154 -24.78 13.76 -0.56
N GLU A 155 -25.29 14.89 -0.07
CA GLU A 155 -24.76 16.20 -0.39
C GLU A 155 -24.03 16.77 0.82
N MET A 156 -22.88 17.39 0.57
CA MET A 156 -22.05 17.98 1.61
C MET A 156 -21.68 19.39 1.22
N ARG A 157 -22.08 20.40 2.00
CA ARG A 157 -21.63 21.77 1.79
C ARG A 157 -20.14 21.88 2.05
N ILE A 158 -19.42 22.44 1.09
CA ILE A 158 -17.99 22.73 1.17
C ILE A 158 -17.75 24.23 1.24
N LYS A 159 -16.57 24.62 1.71
CA LYS A 159 -16.16 26.02 1.69
C LYS A 159 -15.80 26.39 0.24
N LYS A 160 -16.43 27.44 -0.27
CA LYS A 160 -16.03 28.07 -1.54
C LYS A 160 -14.61 28.60 -1.41
N ASN A 161 -13.67 27.97 -2.10
CA ASN A 161 -12.27 28.37 -2.16
C ASN A 161 -11.62 27.74 -3.39
N ILE A 162 -10.83 28.54 -4.13
CA ILE A 162 -10.02 28.03 -5.24
C ILE A 162 -8.59 27.87 -4.74
N GLU A 163 -8.06 26.67 -4.83
CA GLU A 163 -6.69 26.34 -4.42
C GLU A 163 -5.85 25.91 -5.60
N TRP A 164 -4.62 26.44 -5.66
CA TRP A 164 -3.63 26.14 -6.68
C TRP A 164 -2.57 25.22 -6.06
N VAL A 165 -2.52 23.96 -6.51
CA VAL A 165 -1.55 22.97 -6.01
C VAL A 165 -0.71 22.48 -7.18
N GLY A 166 0.51 23.02 -7.26
CA GLY A 166 1.42 22.76 -8.38
C GLY A 166 0.85 23.34 -9.68
N GLU A 167 0.58 22.47 -10.64
CA GLU A 167 0.00 22.83 -11.94
C GLU A 167 -1.54 22.68 -11.98
N ASN A 168 -2.16 22.14 -10.94
CA ASN A 168 -3.60 21.86 -10.91
C ASN A 168 -4.36 22.91 -10.08
N THR A 169 -5.55 23.27 -10.57
CA THR A 169 -6.54 24.08 -9.85
C THR A 169 -7.63 23.21 -9.25
N TYR A 170 -8.03 23.51 -8.02
CA TYR A 170 -9.10 22.83 -7.30
C TYR A 170 -10.13 23.83 -6.79
N GLY A 171 -11.37 23.39 -6.63
CA GLY A 171 -12.46 24.22 -6.08
C GLY A 171 -13.48 24.71 -7.12
N HIS A 172 -13.25 24.43 -8.40
CA HIS A 172 -14.23 24.66 -9.45
C HIS A 172 -15.26 23.53 -9.52
N LEU A 173 -16.39 23.81 -10.16
CA LEU A 173 -17.36 22.80 -10.59
C LEU A 173 -16.68 21.73 -11.44
N GLU A 174 -16.81 20.47 -11.02
CA GLU A 174 -16.21 19.33 -11.73
C GLU A 174 -17.20 18.18 -11.80
N PHE A 175 -17.75 17.97 -13.02
CA PHE A 175 -18.68 16.90 -13.35
C PHE A 175 -17.99 15.65 -13.92
N GLY A 176 -16.66 15.51 -13.76
CA GLY A 176 -15.89 14.37 -14.27
C GLY A 176 -15.67 14.37 -15.79
N ALA A 177 -15.92 15.49 -16.48
CA ALA A 177 -15.72 15.63 -17.93
C ALA A 177 -14.29 16.05 -18.34
N GLY A 178 -13.38 16.28 -17.38
CA GLY A 178 -11.99 16.66 -17.66
C GLY A 178 -11.84 17.99 -18.41
N LEU A 179 -12.82 18.89 -18.29
CA LEU A 179 -12.73 20.23 -18.86
C LEU A 179 -12.00 21.12 -17.84
N ASP A 180 -10.73 21.41 -18.10
CA ASP A 180 -9.95 22.45 -17.43
C ASP A 180 -10.49 23.83 -17.83
N ASN A 181 -11.71 24.13 -17.43
CA ASN A 181 -12.32 25.43 -17.67
C ASN A 181 -11.99 26.33 -16.47
N CYS A 182 -10.97 27.17 -16.62
CA CYS A 182 -10.66 28.25 -15.67
C CYS A 182 -11.83 29.24 -15.45
N GLU A 183 -12.89 29.18 -16.28
CA GLU A 183 -14.12 29.96 -16.15
C GLU A 183 -15.26 29.22 -15.42
N ALA A 184 -15.03 28.00 -14.95
CA ALA A 184 -16.05 27.25 -14.20
C ALA A 184 -16.33 27.93 -12.85
N PRO A 185 -17.61 28.04 -12.43
CA PRO A 185 -17.95 28.64 -11.13
C PRO A 185 -17.35 27.86 -9.96
N GLU A 186 -17.24 28.53 -8.81
CA GLU A 186 -16.79 27.90 -7.57
C GLU A 186 -17.82 26.90 -7.06
N ALA A 187 -17.35 25.71 -6.68
CA ALA A 187 -18.20 24.70 -6.06
C ALA A 187 -18.56 25.10 -4.62
N SER A 188 -19.84 24.92 -4.27
CA SER A 188 -20.38 25.18 -2.93
C SER A 188 -20.71 23.89 -2.18
N GLU A 189 -20.91 22.81 -2.91
CA GLU A 189 -21.41 21.53 -2.44
C GLU A 189 -20.65 20.39 -3.14
N ALA A 190 -20.56 19.25 -2.46
CA ALA A 190 -20.01 18.02 -2.98
C ALA A 190 -21.09 16.94 -2.94
N LEU A 191 -21.44 16.40 -4.11
CA LEU A 191 -22.34 15.28 -4.26
C LEU A 191 -21.55 13.98 -4.16
N VAL A 192 -21.76 13.23 -3.08
CA VAL A 192 -21.00 12.02 -2.75
C VAL A 192 -21.86 10.78 -2.99
N PHE A 193 -21.27 9.81 -3.69
CA PHE A 193 -21.88 8.52 -3.99
C PHE A 193 -21.21 7.43 -3.15
N LEU A 194 -22.00 6.72 -2.36
CA LEU A 194 -21.56 5.67 -1.45
C LEU A 194 -22.33 4.39 -1.72
N VAL A 195 -21.65 3.27 -1.96
CA VAL A 195 -22.29 1.97 -2.06
C VAL A 195 -22.17 1.24 -0.73
N SER A 196 -23.29 0.77 -0.19
CA SER A 196 -23.35 -0.01 1.05
C SER A 196 -23.87 -1.41 0.77
N GLY A 197 -23.21 -2.42 1.33
CA GLY A 197 -23.76 -3.77 1.37
C GLY A 197 -25.00 -3.83 2.27
N ILE A 198 -26.06 -4.48 1.82
CA ILE A 198 -27.27 -4.75 2.61
C ILE A 198 -27.07 -6.06 3.38
N ASN A 199 -26.59 -7.09 2.68
CA ASN A 199 -26.29 -8.40 3.25
C ASN A 199 -24.82 -8.56 3.69
N ALA A 200 -24.07 -7.46 3.75
CA ALA A 200 -22.67 -7.42 4.17
C ALA A 200 -22.34 -6.10 4.84
N ASN A 201 -21.51 -6.11 5.89
CA ASN A 201 -21.18 -4.92 6.67
C ASN A 201 -19.96 -4.18 6.09
N TRP A 202 -20.17 -3.47 4.98
CA TRP A 202 -19.17 -2.59 4.39
C TRP A 202 -19.83 -1.41 3.65
N LYS A 203 -19.08 -0.31 3.54
CA LYS A 203 -19.44 0.89 2.79
C LYS A 203 -18.23 1.35 1.98
N VAL A 204 -18.41 1.65 0.69
CA VAL A 204 -17.34 2.08 -0.21
C VAL A 204 -17.76 3.36 -0.93
N PRO A 205 -17.05 4.49 -0.74
CA PRO A 205 -17.31 5.69 -1.52
C PRO A 205 -16.87 5.43 -2.96
N VAL A 206 -17.79 5.52 -3.91
CA VAL A 206 -17.52 5.21 -5.32
C VAL A 206 -17.10 6.43 -6.13
N GLY A 207 -17.49 7.61 -5.68
CA GLY A 207 -17.11 8.87 -6.33
C GLY A 207 -17.75 10.06 -5.66
N TYR A 208 -17.30 11.24 -6.06
CA TYR A 208 -17.89 12.51 -5.66
C TYR A 208 -17.82 13.52 -6.81
N PHE A 209 -18.73 14.48 -6.83
CA PHE A 209 -18.75 15.55 -7.84
C PHE A 209 -18.91 16.89 -7.16
N LEU A 210 -18.24 17.92 -7.68
CA LEU A 210 -18.27 19.26 -7.11
C LEU A 210 -19.32 20.09 -7.84
N VAL A 211 -20.28 20.63 -7.08
CA VAL A 211 -21.47 21.34 -7.58
C VAL A 211 -21.65 22.68 -6.86
N ASP A 212 -22.32 23.65 -7.49
CA ASP A 212 -22.64 24.95 -6.86
C ASP A 212 -24.05 24.97 -6.28
N GLN A 213 -25.02 24.32 -6.94
CA GLN A 213 -26.39 24.11 -6.45
C GLN A 213 -26.97 22.84 -7.08
N THR A 214 -27.55 21.95 -6.28
CA THR A 214 -28.40 20.86 -6.76
C THR A 214 -29.82 21.39 -6.98
N THR A 215 -30.23 21.56 -8.23
CA THR A 215 -31.65 21.76 -8.56
C THR A 215 -32.33 20.40 -8.46
N GLY A 216 -33.05 20.16 -7.36
CA GLY A 216 -33.81 18.93 -7.12
C GLY A 216 -35.11 18.86 -7.92
N GLU A 217 -35.05 19.07 -9.24
CA GLU A 217 -36.16 18.84 -10.18
C GLU A 217 -36.03 17.49 -10.88
#